data_AF-A0A7S3YJF6-F1
#
_entry.id   AF-A0A7S3YJF6-F1
#
_cell.length_a   1.000
_cell.length_b   1.000
_cell.length_c   1.000
_cell.angle_alpha   90.00
_cell.angle_beta   90.00
_cell.angle_gamma   90.00
#
_symmetry.space_group_name_H-M   'P 1'
#
loop_
_entity.id
_entity.type
_entity.pdbx_description
1 polymer ?
#
loop_
_entity_poly.entity_id
_entity_poly.type
_entity_poly.pdbx_seq_one_letter_code
_entity_poly.pdbx_strand_id
1 'polypeptide(L)'
;YNKVGTVEPWSTGTSRVPSSAFCLLFKLCMFQLTERQMHSILNHPDSPYIRALGFLYLRYTMAPRNLMRWFEPFLDDEEEFAPGADPNATMTVGQFVHKIITDMQYYGTMLPRIPVPIERKMKVLLLLHEEKNKRAVANQRIVRQLQAGARVRAIYGDEENDPAWYDAEILEVLDDEDGRGPRYHVRFPEYGNEETVGL
;
A
#
# COMPACT_ATOMS: atom_id res chain seq x y z
N TYR A 1 -11.44 26.64 11.38
CA TYR A 1 -10.57 25.54 10.94
C TYR A 1 -11.16 25.01 9.65
N ASN A 2 -10.51 25.23 8.50
CA ASN A 2 -11.06 24.77 7.21
C ASN A 2 -10.84 23.27 7.09
N LYS A 3 -11.87 22.49 7.40
CA LYS A 3 -11.84 21.03 7.31
C LYS A 3 -11.78 20.63 5.84
N VAL A 4 -10.72 19.93 5.44
CA VAL A 4 -10.66 19.25 4.15
C VAL A 4 -11.63 18.08 4.21
N GLY A 5 -12.59 18.04 3.28
CA GLY A 5 -13.63 17.00 3.23
C GLY A 5 -13.59 16.13 1.97
N THR A 6 -12.71 16.45 1.02
CA THR A 6 -12.47 15.70 -0.21
C THR A 6 -11.01 15.89 -0.63
N VAL A 7 -10.47 15.01 -1.47
CA VAL A 7 -9.14 15.15 -2.09
C VAL A 7 -9.23 15.34 -3.61
N GLU A 8 -10.33 15.91 -4.11
CA GLU A 8 -10.44 16.23 -5.53
C GLU A 8 -9.58 17.44 -5.93
N PRO A 9 -9.13 17.55 -7.19
CA PRO A 9 -8.45 18.73 -7.71
C PRO A 9 -9.28 20.01 -7.64
N TRP A 10 -10.59 19.88 -7.84
CA TRP A 10 -11.51 20.99 -8.02
C TRP A 10 -12.48 21.11 -6.84
N SER A 11 -12.95 22.32 -6.56
CA SER A 11 -14.01 22.52 -5.57
C SER A 11 -15.33 21.90 -6.03
N THR A 12 -16.11 21.34 -5.10
CA THR A 12 -17.42 20.74 -5.38
C THR A 12 -18.30 21.69 -6.21
N GLY A 13 -18.80 21.20 -7.35
CA GLY A 13 -19.70 21.96 -8.23
C GLY A 13 -19.04 22.94 -9.20
N THR A 14 -17.70 23.01 -9.27
CA THR A 14 -16.99 23.84 -10.26
C THR A 14 -15.66 23.22 -10.69
N SER A 15 -15.33 23.26 -11.98
CA SER A 15 -14.04 22.78 -12.51
C SER A 15 -13.01 23.90 -12.72
N ARG A 16 -13.27 25.11 -12.19
CA ARG A 16 -12.43 26.30 -12.42
C ARG A 16 -11.75 26.81 -11.16
N VAL A 17 -12.17 26.33 -9.99
CA VAL A 17 -11.64 26.75 -8.69
C VAL A 17 -10.91 25.55 -8.08
N PRO A 18 -9.61 25.68 -7.73
CA PRO A 18 -8.89 24.59 -7.11
C PRO A 18 -9.45 24.31 -5.71
N SER A 19 -9.51 23.04 -5.34
CA SER A 19 -9.92 22.66 -3.99
C SER A 19 -8.90 23.11 -2.94
N SER A 20 -9.34 23.27 -1.69
CA SER A 20 -8.43 23.49 -0.57
C SER A 20 -7.41 22.35 -0.43
N ALA A 21 -7.81 21.11 -0.73
CA ALA A 21 -6.94 19.95 -0.70
C ALA A 21 -5.78 20.10 -1.69
N PHE A 22 -6.06 20.50 -2.93
CA PHE A 22 -5.02 20.67 -3.95
C PHE A 22 -4.19 21.94 -3.75
N CYS A 23 -4.76 22.99 -3.15
CA CYS A 23 -3.96 24.12 -2.69
C CYS A 23 -2.93 23.70 -1.62
N LEU A 24 -3.33 22.83 -0.69
CA LEU A 24 -2.42 22.27 0.33
C LEU A 24 -1.40 21.33 -0.29
N LEU A 25 -1.81 20.46 -1.23
CA LEU A 25 -0.89 19.59 -1.97
C LEU A 25 0.18 20.38 -2.69
N PHE A 26 -0.21 21.43 -3.42
CA PHE A 26 0.74 22.33 -4.08
C PHE A 26 1.70 22.99 -3.08
N LYS A 27 1.18 23.41 -1.92
CA LYS A 27 2.01 23.96 -0.84
C LYS A 27 2.99 22.92 -0.29
N LEU A 28 2.59 21.66 -0.15
CA LEU A 28 3.50 20.56 0.23
C LEU A 28 4.61 20.37 -0.81
N CYS A 29 4.30 20.47 -2.11
CA CYS A 29 5.29 20.39 -3.20
C CYS A 29 6.34 21.51 -3.16
N MET A 30 6.04 22.64 -2.52
CA MET A 30 7.01 23.74 -2.33
C MET A 30 7.96 23.49 -1.15
N PHE A 31 7.65 22.51 -0.30
CA PHE A 31 8.52 22.09 0.79
C PHE A 31 9.34 20.87 0.40
N GLN A 32 10.60 20.85 0.82
CA GLN A 32 11.42 19.64 0.74
C GLN A 32 11.18 18.79 1.99
N LEU A 33 10.07 18.05 1.98
CA LEU A 33 9.70 17.20 3.11
C LEU A 33 10.78 16.12 3.33
N THR A 34 11.24 16.02 4.57
CA THR A 34 12.13 14.94 5.01
C THR A 34 11.37 13.63 5.12
N GLU A 35 12.10 12.51 5.09
CA GLU A 35 11.52 11.17 5.26
C GLU A 35 10.71 11.05 6.57
N ARG A 36 11.22 11.63 7.66
CA ARG A 36 10.52 11.67 8.96
C ARG A 36 9.21 12.43 8.91
N GLN A 37 9.18 13.59 8.26
CA GLN A 37 7.96 14.37 8.10
C GLN A 37 6.94 13.62 7.23
N MET A 38 7.41 12.94 6.19
CA MET A 38 6.54 12.12 5.35
C MET A 38 5.95 10.95 6.14
N HIS A 39 6.75 10.25 6.95
CA HIS A 39 6.23 9.21 7.86
C HIS A 39 5.19 9.78 8.83
N SER A 40 5.43 10.97 9.38
CA SER A 40 4.47 11.65 10.25
C SER A 40 3.15 12.00 9.55
N ILE A 41 3.19 12.36 8.26
CA ILE A 41 1.99 12.66 7.47
C ILE A 41 1.22 11.39 7.15
N LEU A 42 1.90 10.32 6.71
CA LEU A 42 1.24 9.07 6.32
C LEU A 42 0.67 8.29 7.51
N ASN A 43 1.26 8.44 8.70
CA ASN A 43 0.76 7.80 9.93
C ASN A 43 -0.10 8.75 10.78
N HIS A 44 -0.56 9.87 10.23
CA HIS A 44 -1.29 10.87 11.00
C HIS A 44 -2.67 10.35 11.45
N PRO A 45 -2.95 10.25 12.77
CA PRO A 45 -4.18 9.59 13.25
C PRO A 45 -5.43 10.47 13.12
N ASP A 46 -5.29 11.79 13.08
CA ASP A 46 -6.46 12.68 13.16
C ASP A 46 -7.37 12.66 11.92
N SER A 47 -6.83 12.36 10.73
CA SER A 47 -7.61 12.47 9.49
C SER A 47 -7.06 11.66 8.32
N PRO A 48 -7.91 10.85 7.63
CA PRO A 48 -7.50 10.12 6.44
C PRO A 48 -7.20 11.07 5.27
N TYR A 49 -7.77 12.28 5.25
CA TYR A 49 -7.51 13.29 4.23
C TYR A 49 -6.07 13.83 4.30
N ILE A 50 -5.48 13.91 5.49
CA ILE A 50 -4.06 14.29 5.65
C ILE A 50 -3.17 13.22 5.02
N ARG A 51 -3.47 11.95 5.31
CA ARG A 51 -2.74 10.80 4.77
C ARG A 51 -2.90 10.69 3.25
N ALA A 52 -4.13 10.86 2.74
CA ALA A 52 -4.42 10.90 1.31
C ALA A 52 -3.64 12.00 0.57
N LEU A 53 -3.52 13.21 1.15
CA LEU A 53 -2.67 14.27 0.62
C LEU A 53 -1.18 13.87 0.61
N GLY A 54 -0.71 13.15 1.63
CA GLY A 54 0.64 12.61 1.68
C GLY A 54 0.91 11.59 0.57
N PHE A 55 -0.02 10.67 0.33
CA PHE A 55 0.10 9.71 -0.77
C PHE A 55 0.07 10.39 -2.14
N LEU A 56 -0.79 11.39 -2.34
CA LEU A 56 -0.79 12.20 -3.56
C LEU A 56 0.53 12.95 -3.72
N TYR A 57 1.06 13.58 -2.66
CA TYR A 57 2.34 14.26 -2.69
C TYR A 57 3.46 13.32 -3.15
N LEU A 58 3.55 12.12 -2.58
CA LEU A 58 4.50 11.10 -3.02
C LEU A 58 4.27 10.71 -4.47
N ARG A 59 3.01 10.49 -4.86
CA ARG A 59 2.63 10.13 -6.24
C ARG A 59 3.04 11.19 -7.26
N TYR A 60 3.10 12.46 -6.86
CA TYR A 60 3.52 13.59 -7.70
C TYR A 60 5.03 13.84 -7.72
N THR A 61 5.74 13.57 -6.62
CA THR A 61 7.13 14.05 -6.41
C THR A 61 8.17 12.93 -6.35
N MET A 62 7.78 11.73 -5.95
CA MET A 62 8.70 10.61 -5.73
C MET A 62 9.06 9.91 -7.04
N ALA A 63 10.31 9.45 -7.15
CA ALA A 63 10.72 8.58 -8.24
C ALA A 63 9.87 7.30 -8.23
N PRO A 64 9.30 6.85 -9.37
CA PRO A 64 8.39 5.72 -9.39
C PRO A 64 8.94 4.43 -8.76
N ARG A 65 10.26 4.18 -8.88
CA ARG A 65 10.92 3.01 -8.28
C ARG A 65 10.77 2.94 -6.76
N ASN A 66 10.61 4.09 -6.10
CA ASN A 66 10.54 4.17 -4.64
C ASN A 66 9.11 4.22 -4.12
N LEU A 67 8.10 4.43 -4.96
CA LEU A 67 6.70 4.60 -4.51
C LEU A 67 6.21 3.40 -3.68
N MET A 68 6.51 2.19 -4.14
CA MET A 68 5.97 0.98 -3.51
C MET A 68 6.42 0.83 -2.05
N ARG A 69 7.70 1.13 -1.75
CA ARG A 69 8.25 1.14 -0.38
C ARG A 69 7.43 2.00 0.59
N TRP A 70 6.83 3.09 0.10
CA TRP A 70 6.02 3.99 0.90
C TRP A 70 4.56 3.56 1.01
N PHE A 71 4.03 2.86 0.00
CA PHE A 71 2.60 2.59 -0.14
C PHE A 71 2.24 1.22 0.41
N GLU A 72 3.13 0.23 0.30
CA GLU A 72 2.96 -1.14 0.77
C GLU A 72 2.45 -1.24 2.21
N PRO A 73 2.98 -0.50 3.21
CA PRO A 73 2.51 -0.62 4.59
C PRO A 73 1.05 -0.22 4.83
N PHE A 74 0.43 0.48 3.86
CA PHE A 74 -0.90 1.04 3.97
C PHE A 74 -1.92 0.36 3.05
N LEU A 75 -1.54 -0.71 2.32
CA LEU A 75 -2.47 -1.43 1.44
C LEU A 75 -3.62 -2.11 2.20
N ASP A 76 -3.39 -2.48 3.45
CA ASP A 76 -4.37 -3.09 4.35
C ASP A 76 -5.02 -2.08 5.30
N ASP A 77 -4.85 -0.77 5.05
CA ASP A 77 -5.47 0.25 5.89
C ASP A 77 -6.99 0.27 5.67
N GLU A 78 -7.73 -0.14 6.71
CA GLU A 78 -9.18 -0.30 6.70
C GLU A 78 -9.95 1.01 7.00
N GLU A 79 -9.27 2.13 7.30
CA GLU A 79 -9.97 3.36 7.62
C GLU A 79 -10.74 3.90 6.41
N GLU A 80 -12.06 4.09 6.56
CA GLU A 80 -12.95 4.55 5.50
C GLU A 80 -12.99 6.07 5.37
N PHE A 81 -13.02 6.56 4.13
CA PHE A 81 -13.27 7.97 3.82
C PHE A 81 -13.86 8.16 2.42
N ALA A 82 -14.32 9.37 2.12
CA ALA A 82 -14.80 9.76 0.79
C ALA A 82 -13.74 10.63 0.09
N PRO A 83 -12.96 10.09 -0.86
CA PRO A 83 -11.95 10.89 -1.56
C PRO A 83 -12.58 11.94 -2.49
N GLY A 84 -13.81 11.69 -2.96
CA GLY A 84 -14.55 12.55 -3.89
C GLY A 84 -15.63 13.39 -3.21
N ALA A 85 -16.29 14.23 -4.00
CA ALA A 85 -17.40 15.08 -3.57
C ALA A 85 -18.70 14.31 -3.33
N ASP A 86 -18.86 13.10 -3.88
CA ASP A 86 -19.95 12.20 -3.54
C ASP A 86 -19.67 11.52 -2.19
N PRO A 87 -20.42 11.85 -1.12
CA PRO A 87 -20.20 11.27 0.20
C PRO A 87 -20.55 9.78 0.27
N ASN A 88 -21.29 9.24 -0.69
CA ASN A 88 -21.62 7.81 -0.73
C ASN A 88 -20.55 6.98 -1.45
N ALA A 89 -19.63 7.63 -2.17
CA ALA A 89 -18.52 6.98 -2.85
C ALA A 89 -17.32 6.81 -1.90
N THR A 90 -17.53 6.07 -0.81
CA THR A 90 -16.48 5.78 0.18
C THR A 90 -15.56 4.64 -0.28
N MET A 91 -14.34 4.65 0.24
CA MET A 91 -13.37 3.55 0.12
C MET A 91 -12.44 3.57 1.32
N THR A 92 -11.72 2.46 1.56
CA THR A 92 -10.67 2.45 2.58
C THR A 92 -9.42 3.20 2.09
N VAL A 93 -8.56 3.64 3.02
CA VAL A 93 -7.26 4.23 2.68
C VAL A 93 -6.43 3.24 1.85
N GLY A 94 -6.44 1.94 2.17
CA GLY A 94 -5.74 0.93 1.38
C GLY A 94 -6.24 0.83 -0.07
N GLN A 95 -7.56 0.88 -0.26
CA GLN A 95 -8.16 0.92 -1.59
C GLN A 95 -7.79 2.20 -2.35
N PHE A 96 -7.73 3.34 -1.65
CA PHE A 96 -7.28 4.60 -2.25
C PHE A 96 -5.81 4.52 -2.70
N VAL A 97 -4.92 3.99 -1.85
CA VAL A 97 -3.50 3.79 -2.15
C VAL A 97 -3.32 2.86 -3.37
N HIS A 98 -4.08 1.77 -3.44
CA HIS A 98 -4.09 0.87 -4.59
C HIS A 98 -4.51 1.61 -5.89
N LYS A 99 -5.59 2.41 -5.83
CA LYS A 99 -6.09 3.16 -6.99
C LYS A 99 -5.09 4.18 -7.53
N ILE A 100 -4.45 4.97 -6.68
CA ILE A 100 -3.51 6.00 -7.16
C ILE A 100 -2.21 5.42 -7.78
N ILE A 101 -1.88 4.15 -7.51
CA ILE A 101 -0.81 3.42 -8.21
C ILE A 101 -1.28 2.99 -9.60
N THR A 102 -2.50 2.44 -9.67
CA THR A 102 -3.00 1.71 -10.85
C THR A 102 -3.69 2.58 -11.87
N ASP A 103 -4.37 3.64 -11.42
CA ASP A 103 -5.11 4.57 -12.28
C ASP A 103 -4.20 5.70 -12.78
N MET A 104 -4.32 6.03 -14.06
CA MET A 104 -3.65 7.19 -14.65
C MET A 104 -4.49 8.48 -14.49
N GLN A 105 -5.82 8.33 -14.48
CA GLN A 105 -6.76 9.44 -14.33
C GLN A 105 -7.12 9.64 -12.86
N TYR A 106 -7.19 10.90 -12.44
CA TYR A 106 -7.58 11.28 -11.08
C TYR A 106 -8.52 12.49 -11.14
N TYR A 107 -9.83 12.25 -11.01
CA TYR A 107 -10.87 13.29 -10.98
C TYR A 107 -10.72 14.35 -12.10
N GLY A 108 -10.59 13.89 -13.36
CA GLY A 108 -10.43 14.76 -14.53
C GLY A 108 -9.03 15.34 -14.73
N THR A 109 -8.06 14.94 -13.89
CA THR A 109 -6.63 15.24 -14.08
C THR A 109 -5.84 13.97 -14.39
N MET A 110 -4.58 14.12 -14.79
CA MET A 110 -3.67 13.01 -15.09
C MET A 110 -2.57 12.95 -14.04
N LEU A 111 -2.39 11.80 -13.41
CA LEU A 111 -1.24 11.55 -12.53
C LEU A 111 0.04 11.42 -13.36
N PRO A 112 1.23 11.72 -12.80
CA PRO A 112 2.49 11.56 -13.52
C PRO A 112 2.67 10.13 -14.01
N ARG A 113 3.18 9.98 -15.23
CA ARG A 113 3.33 8.66 -15.86
C ARG A 113 4.36 7.81 -15.13
N ILE A 114 3.97 6.60 -14.74
CA ILE A 114 4.89 5.56 -14.27
C ILE A 114 5.45 4.82 -15.50
N PRO A 115 6.78 4.62 -15.61
CA PRO A 115 7.34 3.81 -16.69
C PRO A 115 6.77 2.39 -16.69
N VAL A 116 6.37 1.89 -17.86
CA VAL A 116 5.68 0.60 -18.03
C VAL A 116 6.37 -0.57 -17.32
N PRO A 117 7.72 -0.74 -17.34
CA PRO A 117 8.35 -1.83 -16.61
C PRO A 117 8.14 -1.75 -15.09
N ILE A 118 8.15 -0.54 -14.52
CA ILE A 118 7.92 -0.31 -13.09
C ILE A 118 6.44 -0.54 -12.77
N GLU A 119 5.54 -0.04 -13.61
CA GLU A 119 4.10 -0.22 -13.45
C GLU A 119 3.72 -1.72 -13.44
N ARG A 120 4.31 -2.52 -14.34
CA ARG A 120 4.10 -3.98 -14.37
C ARG A 120 4.57 -4.64 -13.08
N LYS A 121 5.76 -4.29 -12.59
CA LYS A 121 6.27 -4.83 -11.30
C LYS A 121 5.36 -4.45 -10.13
N MET A 122 4.90 -3.20 -10.06
CA MET A 122 3.93 -2.77 -9.04
C MET A 122 2.62 -3.56 -9.11
N LYS A 123 2.09 -3.78 -10.31
CA LYS A 123 0.87 -4.58 -10.50
C LYS A 123 1.02 -6.03 -10.02
N VAL A 124 2.19 -6.64 -10.26
CA VAL A 124 2.49 -7.97 -9.73
C VAL A 124 2.52 -7.95 -8.20
N LEU A 125 3.19 -6.97 -7.58
CA LEU A 125 3.22 -6.85 -6.12
C LEU A 125 1.83 -6.66 -5.51
N LEU A 126 0.97 -5.83 -6.12
CA LEU A 126 -0.42 -5.65 -5.67
C LEU A 126 -1.23 -6.93 -5.79
N LEU A 127 -1.08 -7.69 -6.88
CA LEU A 127 -1.75 -8.97 -7.06
C LEU A 127 -1.30 -10.00 -6.02
N LEU A 128 0.01 -10.10 -5.76
CA LEU A 128 0.56 -10.99 -4.75
C LEU A 128 0.09 -10.61 -3.35
N HIS A 129 -0.03 -9.31 -3.06
CA HIS A 129 -0.58 -8.81 -1.80
C HIS A 129 -2.03 -9.26 -1.60
N GLU A 130 -2.88 -9.14 -2.63
CA GLU A 130 -4.26 -9.65 -2.56
C GLU A 130 -4.32 -11.18 -2.40
N GLU A 131 -3.47 -11.92 -3.11
CA GLU A 131 -3.39 -13.38 -3.00
C GLU A 131 -2.95 -13.81 -1.60
N LYS A 132 -1.95 -13.13 -1.04
CA LYS A 132 -1.48 -13.30 0.34
C LYS A 132 -2.65 -13.12 1.31
N ASN A 133 -3.41 -12.04 1.22
CA ASN A 133 -4.54 -11.79 2.11
C ASN A 133 -5.64 -12.86 2.00
N LYS A 134 -5.99 -13.27 0.77
CA LYS A 134 -6.94 -14.36 0.54
C LYS A 134 -6.45 -15.67 1.15
N ARG A 135 -5.14 -15.94 1.03
CA ARG A 135 -4.52 -17.15 1.55
C ARG A 135 -4.42 -17.14 3.07
N ALA A 136 -4.11 -16.01 3.69
CA ALA A 136 -4.14 -15.85 5.14
C ALA A 136 -5.51 -16.26 5.71
N VAL A 137 -6.60 -15.77 5.11
CA VAL A 137 -7.98 -16.14 5.50
C VAL A 137 -8.24 -17.63 5.33
N ALA A 138 -7.82 -18.23 4.21
CA ALA A 138 -7.97 -19.67 3.98
C ALA A 138 -7.13 -20.50 4.98
N ASN A 139 -5.90 -20.05 5.26
CA ASN A 139 -4.93 -20.72 6.10
C ASN A 139 -5.32 -20.74 7.57
N GLN A 140 -6.19 -19.83 8.03
CA GLN A 140 -6.79 -19.88 9.38
C GLN A 140 -7.37 -21.26 9.71
N ARG A 141 -7.91 -21.98 8.72
CA ARG A 141 -8.48 -23.32 8.91
C ARG A 141 -7.44 -24.42 9.15
N ILE A 142 -6.20 -24.19 8.72
CA ILE A 142 -5.11 -25.16 8.78
C ILE A 142 -3.95 -24.68 9.66
N VAL A 143 -4.08 -23.56 10.37
CA VAL A 143 -3.05 -23.00 11.28
C VAL A 143 -2.38 -24.06 12.16
N ARG A 144 -3.16 -25.00 12.72
CA ARG A 144 -2.64 -26.06 13.60
C ARG A 144 -1.69 -27.03 12.90
N GLN A 145 -1.78 -27.14 11.57
CA GLN A 145 -0.95 -28.01 10.72
C GLN A 145 0.33 -27.29 10.24
N LEU A 146 0.38 -25.95 10.35
CA LEU A 146 1.54 -25.15 9.98
C LEU A 146 2.56 -25.15 11.13
N GLN A 147 3.30 -26.25 11.24
CA GLN A 147 4.35 -26.46 12.25
C GLN A 147 5.72 -26.60 11.58
N ALA A 148 6.78 -26.53 12.37
CA ALA A 148 8.15 -26.78 11.89
C ALA A 148 8.25 -28.11 11.12
N GLY A 149 8.92 -28.10 9.98
CA GLY A 149 9.04 -29.20 9.02
C GLY A 149 7.89 -29.30 8.00
N ALA A 150 6.83 -28.49 8.11
CA ALA A 150 5.76 -28.48 7.12
C ALA A 150 6.24 -27.88 5.78
N ARG A 151 5.91 -28.56 4.68
CA ARG A 151 6.11 -28.04 3.32
C ARG A 151 4.96 -27.12 2.95
N VAL A 152 5.28 -25.89 2.61
CA VAL A 152 4.33 -24.83 2.30
C VAL A 152 4.74 -24.11 1.01
N ARG A 153 3.91 -23.18 0.57
CA ARG A 153 4.31 -22.19 -0.44
C ARG A 153 4.27 -20.82 0.20
N ALA A 154 5.31 -20.04 -0.03
CA ALA A 154 5.47 -18.67 0.46
C ALA A 154 5.86 -17.75 -0.69
N ILE A 155 5.49 -16.47 -0.58
CA ILE A 155 5.95 -15.46 -1.54
C ILE A 155 7.42 -15.17 -1.24
N TYR A 156 8.24 -15.17 -2.27
CA TYR A 156 9.65 -14.79 -2.21
C TYR A 156 10.03 -14.03 -3.48
N GLY A 157 10.97 -13.10 -3.36
CA GLY A 157 11.55 -12.36 -4.48
C GLY A 157 12.80 -11.60 -4.05
N ASP A 158 13.77 -11.48 -4.95
CA ASP A 158 15.04 -10.80 -4.70
C ASP A 158 15.46 -9.94 -5.91
N GLU A 159 16.75 -9.60 -6.02
CA GLU A 159 17.26 -8.83 -7.15
C GLU A 159 17.26 -9.61 -8.48
N GLU A 160 17.31 -10.95 -8.42
CA GLU A 160 17.43 -11.85 -9.57
C GLU A 160 16.09 -12.52 -9.94
N ASN A 161 15.19 -12.69 -8.98
CA ASN A 161 13.94 -13.41 -9.06
C ASN A 161 12.76 -12.46 -8.83
N ASP A 162 11.90 -12.33 -9.83
CA ASP A 162 10.65 -11.59 -9.66
C ASP A 162 9.79 -12.25 -8.55
N PRO A 163 9.10 -11.45 -7.73
CA PRO A 163 8.33 -11.97 -6.61
C PRO A 163 7.25 -12.93 -7.10
N ALA A 164 7.21 -14.13 -6.50
CA ALA A 164 6.26 -15.17 -6.84
C ALA A 164 6.10 -16.16 -5.68
N TRP A 165 5.19 -17.13 -5.83
CA TRP A 165 5.02 -18.22 -4.87
C TRP A 165 6.03 -19.34 -5.12
N TYR A 166 6.90 -19.58 -4.15
CA TYR A 166 7.89 -20.65 -4.18
C TYR A 166 7.61 -21.70 -3.10
N ASP A 167 8.11 -22.92 -3.33
CA ASP A 167 8.06 -23.97 -2.32
C ASP A 167 9.03 -23.66 -1.18
N ALA A 168 8.54 -23.82 0.04
CA ALA A 168 9.27 -23.49 1.26
C ALA A 168 9.00 -24.53 2.36
N GLU A 169 9.86 -24.53 3.36
CA GLU A 169 9.74 -25.36 4.56
C GLU A 169 9.73 -24.47 5.80
N ILE A 170 8.74 -24.68 6.67
CA ILE A 170 8.68 -23.96 7.96
C ILE A 170 9.83 -24.46 8.85
N LEU A 171 10.71 -23.56 9.26
CA LEU A 171 11.75 -23.85 10.24
C LEU A 171 11.22 -23.66 11.67
N GLU A 172 10.51 -22.55 11.88
CA GLU A 172 10.02 -22.15 13.20
C GLU A 172 8.69 -21.40 13.08
N VAL A 173 7.80 -21.59 14.07
CA VAL A 173 6.59 -20.78 14.24
C VAL A 173 6.91 -19.71 15.26
N LEU A 174 6.77 -18.44 14.87
CA LEU A 174 7.10 -17.29 15.71
C LEU A 174 5.86 -16.80 16.45
N ASP A 175 6.07 -16.30 17.66
CA ASP A 175 5.03 -15.71 18.48
C ASP A 175 4.48 -14.40 17.86
N ASP A 176 3.19 -14.16 18.06
CA ASP A 176 2.48 -12.97 17.58
C ASP A 176 2.75 -11.77 18.51
N GLU A 177 3.96 -11.23 18.45
CA GLU A 177 4.37 -10.06 19.25
C GLU A 177 3.66 -8.77 18.85
N ASP A 178 3.25 -8.65 17.58
CA ASP A 178 2.74 -7.42 16.99
C ASP A 178 1.20 -7.39 16.85
N GLY A 179 0.50 -8.46 17.25
CA GLY A 179 -0.95 -8.62 17.06
C GLY A 179 -1.37 -8.71 15.59
N ARG A 180 -0.45 -9.07 14.70
CA ARG A 180 -0.65 -9.18 13.25
C ARG A 180 -0.94 -10.61 12.80
N GLY A 181 -1.07 -11.54 13.74
CA GLY A 181 -1.28 -12.96 13.49
C GLY A 181 0.02 -13.77 13.47
N PRO A 182 -0.08 -15.10 13.31
CA PRO A 182 1.07 -15.98 13.39
C PRO A 182 2.05 -15.72 12.25
N ARG A 183 3.34 -15.73 12.60
CA ARG A 183 4.46 -15.60 11.65
C ARG A 183 5.25 -16.90 11.59
N TYR A 184 5.85 -17.15 10.44
CA TYR A 184 6.58 -18.38 10.16
C TYR A 184 7.96 -18.03 9.61
N HIS A 185 9.00 -18.54 10.25
CA HIS A 185 10.34 -18.52 9.66
C HIS A 185 10.43 -19.67 8.68
N VAL A 186 10.62 -19.37 7.40
CA VAL A 186 10.61 -20.35 6.31
C VAL A 186 11.93 -20.34 5.56
N ARG A 187 12.33 -21.52 5.08
CA ARG A 187 13.48 -21.70 4.19
C ARG A 187 12.99 -22.05 2.79
N PHE A 188 13.62 -21.47 1.77
CA PHE A 188 13.39 -21.78 0.36
C PHE A 188 14.51 -22.70 -0.16
N PRO A 189 14.31 -24.03 -0.23
CA PRO A 189 15.40 -24.98 -0.49
C PRO A 189 16.08 -24.79 -1.85
N GLU A 190 15.35 -24.29 -2.86
CA GLU A 190 15.87 -24.04 -4.20
C GLU A 190 16.83 -22.85 -4.26
N TYR A 191 16.65 -21.87 -3.37
CA TYR A 191 17.39 -20.59 -3.39
C TYR A 191 18.39 -20.47 -2.22
N GLY A 192 18.27 -21.35 -1.22
CA GLY A 192 19.15 -21.34 -0.03
C GLY A 192 18.89 -20.19 0.95
N ASN A 193 17.80 -19.45 0.76
CA ASN A 193 17.44 -18.27 1.53
C ASN A 193 16.35 -18.56 2.57
N GLU A 194 16.28 -17.73 3.59
CA GLU A 194 15.31 -17.82 4.68
C GLU A 194 14.62 -16.47 4.88
N GLU A 195 13.31 -16.49 5.11
CA GLU A 195 12.52 -15.29 5.36
C GLU A 195 11.44 -15.53 6.43
N THR A 196 11.00 -14.44 7.06
CA THR A 196 9.82 -14.45 7.93
C THR A 196 8.59 -14.05 7.12
N VAL A 197 7.61 -14.94 7.06
CA VAL A 197 6.35 -14.72 6.33
C VAL A 197 5.15 -14.77 7.28
N GLY A 198 4.07 -14.10 6.89
CA GLY A 198 2.79 -14.20 7.58
C GLY A 198 2.03 -15.48 7.23
N LEU A 199 0.90 -15.67 7.89
CA LEU A 199 -0.10 -16.70 7.57
C LEU A 199 -0.61 -16.61 6.13
#